data_AF-X1U903-F1
#
_entry.id   AF-X1U903-F1
#
_cell.length_a   1.000
_cell.length_b   1.000
_cell.length_c   1.000
_cell.angle_alpha   90.00
_cell.angle_beta   90.00
_cell.angle_gamma   90.00
#
_symmetry.space_group_name_H-M   'P 1'
#
loop_
_entity.id
_entity.type
_entity.pdbx_description
1 polymer ?
#
loop_
_entity_poly.entity_id
_entity_poly.type
_entity_poly.pdbx_seq_one_letter_code
_entity_poly.pdbx_strand_id
1 'polypeptide(L)'
;VYEPRFILIDEVERLSPEHIGVLNSLMATGIISETKHGKTRELELDTRVFAAGIRVEKLPKDLISRFTRLHFAPYTEQEFIEVSQRVLSTGENTSMDNAEYIARTLWRLHEQDADVRQCVQIARLSRGDRQRIDEVLVALRKYGA
;
A
#
# COMPACT_ATOMS: atom_id res chain seq x y z
N VAL A 1 11.89 -27.94 7.65
CA VAL A 1 10.90 -27.18 6.86
C VAL A 1 10.90 -25.77 7.40
N TYR A 2 10.75 -24.74 6.58
CA TYR A 2 10.69 -23.37 7.08
C TYR A 2 9.27 -23.09 7.58
N GLU A 3 9.15 -22.63 8.82
CA GLU A 3 7.88 -22.37 9.51
C GLU A 3 7.80 -20.86 9.79
N PRO A 4 7.22 -20.07 8.86
CA PRO A 4 7.21 -18.63 8.99
C PRO A 4 6.30 -18.19 10.14
N ARG A 5 6.79 -17.28 10.99
CA ARG A 5 5.97 -16.63 12.01
C ARG A 5 4.96 -15.65 11.40
N PHE A 6 5.28 -15.09 10.24
CA PHE A 6 4.50 -14.05 9.58
C PHE A 6 4.38 -14.31 8.08
N ILE A 7 3.19 -14.09 7.55
CA ILE A 7 2.93 -13.98 6.11
C ILE A 7 2.40 -12.57 5.84
N LEU A 8 3.04 -11.88 4.89
CA LEU A 8 2.61 -10.58 4.39
C LEU A 8 2.07 -10.75 2.98
N ILE A 9 0.84 -10.32 2.75
CA ILE A 9 0.18 -10.39 1.44
C ILE A 9 -0.15 -8.98 1.00
N ASP A 10 0.39 -8.57 -0.15
CA ASP A 10 -0.03 -7.36 -0.82
C ASP A 10 -1.06 -7.70 -1.90
N GLU A 11 -1.96 -6.76 -2.19
CA GLU A 11 -3.06 -6.92 -3.16
C GLU A 11 -3.84 -8.24 -2.97
N VAL A 12 -4.31 -8.53 -1.75
CA VAL A 12 -4.98 -9.80 -1.39
C VAL A 12 -6.18 -10.14 -2.29
N GLU A 13 -6.82 -9.13 -2.91
CA GLU A 13 -7.90 -9.31 -3.88
C GLU A 13 -7.48 -9.99 -5.20
N ARG A 14 -6.17 -10.10 -5.46
CA ARG A 14 -5.61 -10.77 -6.65
C ARG A 14 -5.28 -12.24 -6.43
N LEU A 15 -5.47 -12.76 -5.22
CA LEU A 15 -5.22 -14.17 -4.93
C LEU A 15 -6.15 -15.08 -5.74
N SER A 16 -5.60 -16.19 -6.22
CA SER A 16 -6.39 -17.26 -6.82
C SER A 16 -7.24 -17.96 -5.76
N PRO A 17 -8.37 -18.59 -6.14
CA PRO A 17 -9.21 -19.36 -5.20
C PRO A 17 -8.45 -20.47 -4.47
N GLU A 18 -7.46 -21.09 -5.12
CA GLU A 18 -6.60 -22.11 -4.52
C GLU A 18 -5.83 -21.55 -3.32
N HIS A 19 -5.18 -20.38 -3.47
CA HIS A 19 -4.45 -19.74 -2.38
C HIS A 19 -5.38 -19.30 -1.24
N ILE A 20 -6.61 -18.87 -1.55
CA ILE A 20 -7.62 -18.52 -0.54
C ILE A 20 -7.99 -19.75 0.30
N GLY A 21 -8.13 -20.92 -0.33
CA GLY A 21 -8.39 -22.17 0.37
C GLY A 21 -7.28 -22.53 1.38
N VAL A 22 -6.01 -22.38 0.97
CA VAL A 22 -4.85 -22.60 1.84
C VAL A 22 -4.84 -21.62 3.02
N LEU A 23 -5.10 -20.34 2.77
CA LEU A 23 -5.16 -19.31 3.83
C LEU A 23 -6.30 -19.57 4.81
N ASN A 24 -7.45 -20.01 4.32
CA ASN A 24 -8.57 -20.39 5.17
C ASN A 24 -8.18 -21.48 6.16
N SER A 25 -7.52 -22.55 5.71
CA SER A 25 -7.04 -23.62 6.59
C SER A 25 -5.98 -23.12 7.57
N LEU A 26 -4.98 -22.39 7.09
CA LEU A 26 -3.91 -21.82 7.92
C LEU A 26 -4.48 -20.94 9.05
N MET A 27 -5.38 -20.04 8.71
CA MET A 27 -5.96 -19.08 9.65
C MET A 27 -7.07 -19.69 10.52
N ALA A 28 -7.60 -20.87 10.15
CA ALA A 28 -8.57 -21.60 10.96
C ALA A 28 -7.91 -22.38 12.07
N THR A 29 -6.93 -23.20 11.69
CA THR A 29 -6.42 -24.31 12.50
C THR A 29 -4.91 -24.33 12.56
N GLY A 30 -4.21 -23.49 11.80
CA GLY A 30 -2.76 -23.57 11.62
C GLY A 30 -2.33 -24.71 10.69
N ILE A 31 -3.25 -25.56 10.21
CA ILE A 31 -2.88 -26.78 9.49
C ILE A 31 -2.77 -26.51 7.99
N ILE A 32 -1.63 -26.90 7.42
CA ILE A 32 -1.38 -26.98 5.98
C ILE A 32 -1.12 -28.44 5.61
N SER A 33 -1.77 -28.92 4.54
CA SER A 33 -1.52 -30.24 3.98
C SER A 33 -0.93 -30.17 2.58
N GLU A 34 0.13 -30.94 2.34
CA GLU A 34 0.72 -31.13 1.02
C GLU A 34 0.52 -32.59 0.60
N THR A 35 -0.14 -32.81 -0.54
CA THR A 35 -0.27 -34.15 -1.14
C THR A 35 0.56 -34.21 -2.42
N LYS A 36 1.60 -35.03 -2.40
CA LYS A 36 2.40 -35.42 -3.57
C LYS A 36 2.13 -36.90 -3.87
N HIS A 37 2.50 -37.37 -5.07
CA HIS A 37 2.23 -38.75 -5.49
C HIS A 37 2.63 -39.78 -4.42
N GLY A 38 1.62 -40.42 -3.81
CA GLY A 38 1.76 -41.43 -2.77
C GLY A 38 2.14 -40.93 -1.37
N LYS A 39 2.18 -39.62 -1.10
CA LYS A 39 2.55 -39.03 0.19
C LYS A 39 1.71 -37.79 0.53
N THR A 40 0.99 -37.86 1.65
CA THR A 40 0.35 -36.69 2.29
C THR A 40 1.18 -36.31 3.51
N ARG A 41 1.46 -35.01 3.65
CA ARG A 41 2.14 -34.45 4.82
C ARG A 41 1.27 -33.33 5.37
N GLU A 42 1.09 -33.32 6.68
CA GLU A 42 0.46 -32.23 7.40
C GLU A 42 1.51 -31.52 8.24
N LEU A 43 1.38 -30.20 8.33
CA LEU A 43 2.20 -29.34 9.15
C LEU A 43 1.28 -28.36 9.87
N GLU A 44 1.42 -28.25 11.18
CA GLU A 44 0.75 -27.24 11.99
C GLU A 44 1.68 -26.03 12.18
N LEU A 45 1.17 -24.84 11.91
CA LEU A 45 1.91 -23.59 11.89
C LEU A 45 1.26 -22.55 12.81
N ASP A 46 2.04 -21.96 13.73
CA ASP A 46 1.67 -20.74 14.46
C ASP A 46 2.07 -19.49 13.64
N THR A 47 1.42 -19.33 12.47
CA THR A 47 1.69 -18.24 11.54
C THR A 47 0.63 -17.15 11.63
N ARG A 48 1.05 -15.90 11.75
CA ARG A 48 0.15 -14.73 11.65
C ARG A 48 0.14 -14.17 10.24
N VAL A 49 -1.05 -13.90 9.72
CA VAL A 49 -1.23 -13.35 8.36
C VAL A 49 -1.60 -11.88 8.45
N PHE A 50 -0.83 -11.03 7.75
CA PHE A 50 -1.17 -9.63 7.50
C PHE A 50 -1.42 -9.45 6.01
N ALA A 51 -2.54 -8.84 5.65
CA ALA A 51 -2.94 -8.64 4.27
C ALA A 51 -3.32 -7.18 4.02
N ALA A 52 -2.83 -6.63 2.92
CA ALA A 52 -3.24 -5.34 2.37
C ALA A 52 -4.06 -5.59 1.10
N GLY A 53 -5.08 -4.76 0.88
CA GLY A 53 -5.91 -4.83 -0.31
C GLY A 53 -6.71 -3.56 -0.50
N ILE A 54 -7.00 -3.24 -1.76
CA ILE A 54 -7.74 -2.03 -2.13
C ILE A 54 -9.24 -2.33 -2.16
N ARG A 55 -9.62 -3.50 -2.68
CA ARG A 55 -11.02 -3.90 -2.93
C ARG A 55 -11.45 -5.06 -2.05
N VAL A 56 -11.51 -4.81 -0.74
CA VAL A 56 -11.85 -5.83 0.27
C VAL A 56 -13.25 -6.41 0.05
N GLU A 57 -14.16 -5.65 -0.55
CA GLU A 57 -15.51 -6.08 -0.91
C GLU A 57 -15.57 -7.20 -1.96
N LYS A 58 -14.49 -7.41 -2.73
CA LYS A 58 -14.40 -8.50 -3.71
C LYS A 58 -13.92 -9.82 -3.09
N LEU A 59 -13.46 -9.80 -1.83
CA LEU A 59 -12.95 -10.99 -1.17
C LEU A 59 -14.10 -11.90 -0.72
N PRO A 60 -13.88 -13.23 -0.72
CA PRO A 60 -14.83 -14.19 -0.15
C PRO A 60 -15.11 -13.91 1.34
N LYS A 61 -16.38 -14.01 1.74
CA LYS A 61 -16.82 -13.69 3.11
C LYS A 61 -16.15 -14.56 4.18
N ASP A 62 -15.88 -15.82 3.83
CA ASP A 62 -15.19 -16.81 4.66
C ASP A 62 -13.72 -16.47 4.91
N LEU A 63 -13.05 -15.81 3.96
CA LEU A 63 -11.70 -15.28 4.18
C LEU A 63 -11.76 -14.02 5.06
N ILE A 64 -12.69 -13.11 4.75
CA ILE A 64 -12.84 -11.84 5.47
C ILE A 64 -13.13 -12.09 6.96
N SER A 65 -13.94 -13.08 7.31
CA SER A 65 -14.32 -13.38 8.69
C SER A 65 -13.15 -13.82 9.57
N ARG A 66 -12.01 -14.17 8.97
CA ARG A 66 -10.78 -14.59 9.65
C ARG A 66 -9.79 -13.44 9.88
N PHE A 67 -10.07 -12.26 9.33
CA PHE A 67 -9.24 -11.08 9.50
C PHE A 67 -9.84 -10.09 10.49
N THR A 68 -8.98 -9.50 11.33
CA THR A 68 -9.28 -8.22 11.99
C THR A 68 -9.04 -7.09 10.99
N ARG A 69 -10.09 -6.32 10.67
CA ARG A 69 -10.04 -5.30 9.61
C ARG A 69 -9.60 -3.95 10.15
N LEU A 70 -8.59 -3.36 9.51
CA LEU A 70 -8.21 -1.96 9.69
C LEU A 70 -8.52 -1.21 8.39
N HIS A 71 -9.34 -0.18 8.48
CA HIS A 71 -9.64 0.69 7.34
C HIS A 71 -8.89 2.01 7.51
N PHE A 72 -8.00 2.30 6.55
CA PHE A 72 -7.30 3.56 6.49
C PHE A 72 -8.15 4.53 5.65
N ALA A 73 -8.71 5.54 6.31
CA ALA A 73 -9.43 6.60 5.63
C ALA A 73 -8.48 7.42 4.74
N PRO A 74 -8.98 8.06 3.68
CA PRO A 74 -8.22 9.05 2.94
C PRO A 74 -7.67 10.13 3.88
N TYR A 75 -6.51 10.68 3.54
CA TYR A 75 -5.92 11.76 4.31
C TYR A 75 -6.85 12.97 4.38
N THR A 76 -6.81 13.70 5.49
CA THR A 76 -7.19 15.11 5.51
C THR A 76 -6.13 15.96 4.81
N GLU A 77 -6.45 17.21 4.45
CA GLU A 77 -5.47 18.13 3.86
C GLU A 77 -4.22 18.26 4.73
N GLN A 78 -4.42 18.40 6.04
CA GLN A 78 -3.33 18.62 6.98
C GLN A 78 -2.45 17.37 7.11
N GLU A 79 -3.06 16.18 7.22
CA GLU A 79 -2.30 14.92 7.25
C GLU A 79 -1.52 14.71 5.95
N PHE A 80 -2.14 14.99 4.80
CA PHE A 80 -1.48 14.86 3.51
C PHE A 80 -0.25 15.77 3.39
N ILE A 81 -0.37 17.03 3.83
CA ILE A 81 0.74 17.99 3.84
C ILE A 81 1.84 17.52 4.81
N GLU A 82 1.49 17.12 6.03
CA GLU A 82 2.46 16.67 7.03
C GLU A 82 3.24 15.45 6.55
N VAL A 83 2.52 14.43 6.03
CA VAL A 83 3.13 13.22 5.49
C VAL A 83 4.03 13.56 4.31
N SER A 84 3.56 14.40 3.38
CA SER A 84 4.36 14.82 2.22
C SER A 84 5.62 15.56 2.63
N GLN A 85 5.54 16.49 3.58
CA GLN A 85 6.70 17.22 4.10
C GLN A 85 7.75 16.27 4.71
N ARG A 86 7.32 15.32 5.55
CA ARG A 86 8.22 14.35 6.18
C ARG A 86 8.87 13.43 5.15
N VAL A 87 8.10 12.92 4.19
CA VAL A 87 8.62 12.03 3.12
C VAL A 87 9.63 12.76 2.24
N LEU A 88 9.32 13.97 1.81
CA LEU A 88 10.16 14.75 0.89
C LEU A 88 11.45 15.27 1.54
N SER A 89 11.37 15.71 2.79
CA SER A 89 12.56 16.17 3.54
C SER A 89 13.51 15.02 3.86
N THR A 90 12.98 13.84 4.20
CA THR A 90 13.79 12.67 4.57
C THR A 90 14.35 11.94 3.35
N GLY A 91 13.54 11.82 2.29
CA GLY A 91 13.85 10.97 1.13
C GLY A 91 14.37 11.69 -0.10
N GLU A 92 14.04 12.97 -0.30
CA GLU A 92 14.24 13.67 -1.59
C GLU A 92 15.04 14.97 -1.45
N ASN A 93 15.70 15.20 -0.32
CA ASN A 93 16.51 16.40 -0.01
C ASN A 93 15.81 17.72 -0.39
N THR A 94 14.49 17.77 -0.20
CA THR A 94 13.65 18.92 -0.55
C THR A 94 13.38 19.73 0.71
N SER A 95 13.49 21.06 0.64
CA SER A 95 13.20 21.93 1.79
C SER A 95 11.74 21.81 2.23
N MET A 96 11.47 22.04 3.51
CA MET A 96 10.11 21.97 4.07
C MET A 96 9.13 22.90 3.32
N ASP A 97 9.57 24.09 2.92
CA ASP A 97 8.77 25.07 2.18
C ASP A 97 8.41 24.58 0.77
N ASN A 98 9.36 23.95 0.07
CA ASN A 98 9.12 23.39 -1.25
C ASN A 98 8.24 22.13 -1.17
N ALA A 99 8.44 21.31 -0.13
CA ALA A 99 7.63 20.13 0.11
C ALA A 99 6.16 20.49 0.42
N GLU A 100 5.95 21.51 1.27
CA GLU A 100 4.61 22.04 1.55
C GLU A 100 3.96 22.58 0.29
N TYR A 101 4.70 23.33 -0.52
CA TYR A 101 4.17 23.91 -1.75
C TYR A 101 3.71 22.84 -2.74
N ILE A 102 4.51 21.79 -2.95
CA ILE A 102 4.14 20.65 -3.79
C ILE A 102 2.86 20.01 -3.24
N ALA A 103 2.83 19.70 -1.94
CA ALA A 103 1.71 19.02 -1.30
C ALA A 103 0.41 19.84 -1.39
N ARG A 104 0.44 21.12 -1.04
CA ARG A 104 -0.72 22.02 -1.16
C ARG A 104 -1.20 22.16 -2.60
N THR A 105 -0.27 22.18 -3.55
CA THR A 105 -0.64 22.30 -4.96
C THR A 105 -1.34 21.04 -5.45
N LEU A 106 -0.81 19.86 -5.12
CA LEU A 106 -1.45 18.60 -5.49
C LEU A 106 -2.77 18.39 -4.77
N TRP A 107 -2.87 18.75 -3.48
CA TRP A 107 -4.11 18.70 -2.74
C TRP A 107 -5.20 19.58 -3.38
N ARG A 108 -4.88 20.80 -3.82
CA ARG A 108 -5.85 21.66 -4.53
C ARG A 108 -6.32 21.10 -5.86
N LEU A 109 -5.55 20.21 -6.49
CA LEU A 109 -5.88 19.64 -7.80
C LEU A 109 -6.68 18.34 -7.68
N HIS A 110 -6.35 17.52 -6.68
CA HIS A 110 -6.87 16.16 -6.55
C HIS A 110 -7.68 15.94 -5.26
N GLU A 111 -7.72 16.92 -4.36
CA GLU A 111 -8.38 16.84 -3.06
C GLU A 111 -8.01 15.54 -2.33
N GLN A 112 -8.99 14.73 -1.94
CA GLN A 112 -8.80 13.47 -1.22
C GLN A 112 -8.09 12.39 -2.05
N ASP A 113 -8.04 12.53 -3.38
CA ASP A 113 -7.34 11.61 -4.28
C ASP A 113 -5.85 12.00 -4.49
N ALA A 114 -5.36 13.03 -3.79
CA ALA A 114 -3.97 13.42 -3.86
C ALA A 114 -3.04 12.30 -3.34
N ASP A 115 -1.98 12.03 -4.11
CA ASP A 115 -1.04 10.94 -3.83
C ASP A 115 0.35 11.47 -3.44
N VAL A 116 0.85 11.08 -2.26
CA VAL A 116 2.19 11.43 -1.77
C VAL A 116 3.27 10.95 -2.75
N ARG A 117 3.02 9.87 -3.50
CA ARG A 117 3.94 9.38 -4.54
C ARG A 117 4.10 10.39 -5.67
N GLN A 118 3.07 11.16 -6.02
CA GLN A 118 3.19 12.25 -6.99
C GLN A 118 4.04 13.39 -6.43
N CYS A 119 3.91 13.71 -5.13
CA CYS A 119 4.78 14.69 -4.47
C CYS A 119 6.26 14.30 -4.64
N VAL A 120 6.59 13.02 -4.37
CA VAL A 120 7.93 12.45 -4.54
C VAL A 120 8.41 12.55 -5.99
N GLN A 121 7.57 12.23 -6.97
CA GLN A 121 7.92 12.34 -8.38
C GLN A 121 8.27 13.79 -8.77
N ILE A 122 7.47 14.76 -8.35
CA ILE A 122 7.71 16.18 -8.63
C ILE A 122 9.04 16.62 -8.02
N ALA A 123 9.30 16.25 -6.76
CA ALA A 123 10.54 16.60 -6.09
C ALA A 123 11.77 16.02 -6.79
N ARG A 124 11.71 14.76 -7.23
CA ARG A 124 12.78 14.11 -8.01
C ARG A 124 13.06 14.80 -9.33
N LEU A 125 12.01 15.09 -10.10
CA LEU A 125 12.13 15.77 -11.39
C LEU A 125 12.69 17.18 -11.23
N SER A 126 12.34 17.85 -10.13
CA SER A 126 12.74 19.23 -9.87
C SER A 126 14.08 19.35 -9.16
N ARG A 127 14.58 18.26 -8.55
CA ARG A 127 15.79 18.21 -7.73
C ARG A 127 15.78 19.24 -6.59
N GLY A 128 14.61 19.46 -6.00
CA GLY A 128 14.41 20.43 -4.92
C GLY A 128 14.46 21.91 -5.34
N ASP A 129 14.67 22.23 -6.62
CA ASP A 129 14.67 23.60 -7.13
C ASP A 129 13.25 24.13 -7.36
N ARG A 130 12.98 25.35 -6.87
CA ARG A 130 11.63 25.92 -6.88
C ARG A 130 11.12 26.23 -8.29
N GLN A 131 11.96 26.77 -9.16
CA GLN A 131 11.55 27.11 -10.52
C GLN A 131 11.19 25.83 -11.30
N ARG A 132 11.99 24.77 -11.14
CA ARG A 132 11.69 23.48 -11.77
C ARG A 132 10.43 22.82 -11.22
N ILE A 133 10.13 23.00 -9.93
CA ILE A 133 8.85 22.53 -9.36
C ILE A 133 7.68 23.14 -10.13
N ASP A 134 7.71 24.45 -10.39
CA ASP A 134 6.66 25.12 -11.15
C ASP A 134 6.57 24.60 -12.59
N GLU A 135 7.71 24.41 -13.26
CA GLU A 135 7.77 23.85 -14.63
C GLU A 135 7.17 22.44 -14.69
N VAL A 136 7.52 21.57 -13.74
CA VAL A 136 6.99 20.20 -13.65
C VAL A 136 5.50 20.22 -13.36
N LEU A 137 5.04 21.06 -12.41
CA LEU A 137 3.62 21.19 -12.10
C LEU A 137 2.81 21.67 -13.31
N VAL A 138 3.32 22.63 -14.08
CA VAL A 138 2.67 23.09 -15.32
C VAL A 138 2.62 21.98 -16.37
N ALA A 139 3.72 21.24 -16.54
CA ALA A 139 3.77 20.12 -17.47
C ALA A 139 2.77 19.02 -17.09
N LEU A 140 2.71 18.65 -15.81
CA LEU A 140 1.76 17.66 -15.29
C LEU A 140 0.31 18.11 -15.46
N ARG A 141 -0.02 19.39 -15.26
CA ARG A 141 -1.38 19.90 -15.53
C ARG A 141 -1.75 19.88 -17.00
N LYS A 142 -0.77 20.10 -17.89
CA LYS A 142 -1.02 20.19 -19.33
C LYS A 142 -1.11 18.83 -20.01
N TYR A 143 -0.38 17.85 -19.51
CA TYR A 143 -0.22 16.53 -20.14
C TYR A 143 -0.63 15.34 -19.27
N GLY A 144 -0.93 15.57 -17.98
CA GLY A 144 -1.43 14.55 -17.07
C GLY A 144 -2.93 14.36 -17.26
N ALA A 145 -3.28 13.42 -18.13
CA ALA A 145 -4.60 12.82 -18.26
C ALA A 145 -4.49 11.32 -18.00
#